data_AF-A0A349Z2W8-F1
#
_entry.id   AF-A0A349Z2W8-F1
#
_cell.length_a   1.000
_cell.length_b   1.000
_cell.length_c   1.000
_cell.angle_alpha   90.00
_cell.angle_beta   90.00
_cell.angle_gamma   90.00
#
_symmetry.space_group_name_H-M   'P 1'
#
loop_
_entity.id
_entity.type
_entity.pdbx_description
1 polymer ?
#
loop_
_entity_poly.entity_id
_entity_poly.type
_entity_poly.pdbx_seq_one_letter_code
_entity_poly.pdbx_strand_id
1 'polypeptide(L)'
;MQTLIALEVLILLEVLYRQVGQDQWAYKPLALYLGATNLFEFVFYANSTMIANVEPGFIAARGYIYLLMLPFLVIATRRIKHWGVNIFISRDVVLHSSLLLVAGVYLFIMAAMGYIISYLGWSWGATVQIILIALSLVMLATLFLSNTFRTRIKVFITKHFFANQFDYREEWVKLTNVLSQNDQSLPSVYQMALEGVMGAINYDSGALIKKQGPGFHVVSSHHFMPLSEVEGTLKPLWEYCEKTGWLIDLDEYRTKPYVYEGLKLSNKVVETNRLQLVIPFIREGNMWGLALLCAVDRPKVSLNWEVRDYLNAVTNQIANFIYLHEAAQSLAENAQFAAFNRMAAFVLHDLKNVLAQIDLILCNAEQHKGNPEFIEDTFETLHHTKARMDRMLRQLTEKQVEERGADATHTLSLLIKQVIDKRCQSLLPLPQVVI
;
A
#
# COMPACT_ATOMS: atom_id res chain seq x y z
N MET A 1 0.02 53.33 -18.93
CA MET A 1 -0.73 52.08 -18.66
C MET A 1 0.21 50.98 -18.19
N GLN A 2 1.13 50.49 -19.03
CA GLN A 2 2.03 49.38 -18.67
C GLN A 2 3.01 49.69 -17.50
N THR A 3 3.48 50.94 -17.38
CA THR A 3 4.25 51.41 -16.21
C THR A 3 3.49 51.28 -14.89
N LEU A 4 2.20 51.61 -14.88
CA LEU A 4 1.36 51.57 -13.69
C LEU A 4 1.10 50.13 -13.24
N ILE A 5 0.90 49.21 -14.18
CA ILE A 5 0.72 47.78 -13.89
C ILE A 5 1.98 47.19 -13.24
N ALA A 6 3.17 47.50 -13.79
CA ALA A 6 4.43 47.03 -13.21
C ALA A 6 4.64 47.57 -11.78
N LEU A 7 4.28 48.83 -11.54
CA LEU A 7 4.33 49.44 -10.21
C LEU A 7 3.34 48.80 -9.23
N GLU A 8 2.10 48.55 -9.66
CA GLU A 8 1.08 47.89 -8.85
C GLU A 8 1.51 46.49 -8.42
N VAL A 9 2.08 45.71 -9.34
CA VAL A 9 2.61 44.37 -9.04
C VAL A 9 3.75 44.44 -8.03
N LEU A 10 4.65 45.43 -8.11
CA LEU A 10 5.72 45.63 -7.12
C LEU A 10 5.16 45.98 -5.73
N ILE A 11 4.13 46.83 -5.67
CA ILE A 11 3.46 47.19 -4.41
C ILE A 11 2.76 45.98 -3.79
N LEU A 12 2.02 45.20 -4.59
CA LEU A 12 1.37 43.97 -4.15
C LEU A 12 2.38 42.94 -3.67
N LEU A 13 3.51 42.82 -4.36
CA LEU A 13 4.60 41.91 -3.98
C LEU A 13 5.20 42.29 -2.62
N GLU A 14 5.40 43.58 -2.36
CA GLU A 14 5.89 44.09 -1.08
C GLU A 14 4.90 43.80 0.06
N VAL A 15 3.60 44.03 -0.18
CA VAL A 15 2.54 43.72 0.79
C VAL A 15 2.48 42.23 1.08
N LEU A 16 2.52 41.39 0.05
CA LEU A 16 2.53 39.93 0.16
C LEU A 16 3.76 39.46 0.95
N TYR A 17 4.95 39.94 0.60
CA TYR A 17 6.19 39.55 1.27
C TYR A 17 6.20 39.90 2.77
N ARG A 18 5.63 41.06 3.16
CA ARG A 18 5.48 41.44 4.57
C ARG A 18 4.46 40.59 5.32
N GLN A 19 3.41 40.09 4.66
CA GLN A 19 2.37 39.28 5.27
C GLN A 19 2.76 37.80 5.49
N VAL A 20 3.80 37.30 4.81
CA VAL A 20 4.23 35.89 4.84
C VAL A 20 4.84 35.45 6.19
N GLY A 21 5.12 36.35 7.14
CA GLY A 21 5.46 36.00 8.52
C GLY A 21 6.70 35.09 8.66
N GLN A 22 6.55 33.90 9.26
CA GLN A 22 7.66 32.97 9.50
C GLN A 22 8.14 32.22 8.23
N ASP A 23 7.35 32.18 7.16
CA ASP A 23 7.66 31.43 5.93
C ASP A 23 8.44 32.24 4.88
N GLN A 24 8.97 33.42 5.24
CA GLN A 24 9.65 34.35 4.32
C GLN A 24 10.74 33.68 3.47
N TRP A 25 11.46 32.71 4.04
CA TRP A 25 12.54 31.99 3.33
C TRP A 25 12.05 31.21 2.10
N ALA A 26 10.83 30.70 2.12
CA ALA A 26 10.24 29.98 1.00
C ALA A 26 9.86 30.94 -0.16
N TYR A 27 9.42 32.16 0.17
CA TYR A 27 8.94 33.15 -0.78
C TYR A 27 10.02 34.09 -1.33
N LYS A 28 11.20 34.18 -0.71
CA LYS A 28 12.34 35.00 -1.19
C LYS A 28 12.68 34.82 -2.69
N PRO A 29 12.78 33.59 -3.23
CA PRO A 29 13.07 33.41 -4.65
C PRO A 29 11.93 33.92 -5.56
N LEU A 30 10.67 33.82 -5.11
CA LEU A 30 9.53 34.35 -5.84
C LEU A 30 9.56 35.87 -5.89
N ALA A 31 9.86 36.49 -4.75
CA ALA A 31 10.01 37.94 -4.63
C ALA A 31 11.17 38.46 -5.50
N LEU A 32 12.28 37.74 -5.56
CA LEU A 32 13.40 38.08 -6.45
C LEU A 32 13.00 38.00 -7.93
N TYR A 33 12.32 36.91 -8.34
CA TYR A 33 11.86 36.76 -9.72
C TYR A 33 10.87 37.87 -10.12
N LEU A 34 9.76 38.00 -9.38
CA LEU A 34 8.70 38.96 -9.70
C LEU A 34 9.19 40.40 -9.53
N GLY A 35 10.01 40.66 -8.52
CA GLY A 35 10.61 41.97 -8.28
C GLY A 35 11.54 42.40 -9.41
N ALA A 36 12.50 41.56 -9.79
CA ALA A 36 13.47 41.89 -10.85
C ALA A 36 12.80 42.07 -12.22
N THR A 37 11.85 41.18 -12.56
CA THR A 37 11.12 41.25 -13.83
C THR A 37 10.23 42.48 -13.92
N ASN A 38 9.42 42.78 -12.90
CA ASN A 38 8.54 43.95 -12.92
C ASN A 38 9.31 45.27 -12.74
N LEU A 39 10.43 45.27 -12.00
CA LEU A 39 11.32 46.44 -11.94
C LEU A 39 11.91 46.77 -13.31
N PHE A 40 12.34 45.75 -14.06
CA PHE A 40 12.81 45.95 -15.43
C PHE A 40 11.71 46.49 -16.34
N GLU A 41 10.50 45.93 -16.28
CA GLU A 41 9.35 46.43 -17.05
C GLU A 41 9.02 47.89 -16.70
N PHE A 42 9.05 48.24 -15.41
CA PHE A 42 8.84 49.61 -14.95
C PHE A 42 9.86 50.56 -15.56
N VAL A 43 11.15 50.24 -15.48
CA VAL A 43 12.24 51.06 -16.04
C VAL A 43 12.11 51.15 -17.57
N PHE A 44 11.85 50.04 -18.25
CA PHE A 44 11.70 49.98 -19.69
C PHE A 44 10.56 50.88 -20.19
N TYR A 45 9.38 50.76 -19.59
CA TYR A 45 8.23 51.56 -20.01
C TYR A 45 8.31 53.01 -19.55
N ALA A 46 8.94 53.30 -18.41
CA ALA A 46 9.21 54.68 -17.98
C ALA A 46 10.16 55.39 -18.95
N ASN A 47 11.26 54.73 -19.33
CA ASN A 47 12.22 55.24 -20.31
C ASN A 47 11.57 55.43 -21.69
N SER A 48 10.79 54.45 -22.14
CA SER A 48 10.08 54.52 -23.43
C SER A 48 9.04 55.65 -23.46
N THR A 49 8.40 55.96 -22.34
CA THR A 49 7.47 57.09 -22.23
C THR A 49 8.20 58.43 -22.25
N MET A 50 9.38 58.51 -21.62
CA MET A 50 10.20 59.73 -21.56
C MET A 50 10.81 60.09 -22.92
N ILE A 51 11.29 59.09 -23.67
CA ILE A 51 12.02 59.29 -24.93
C ILE A 51 11.09 59.13 -26.15
N ALA A 52 9.85 58.68 -25.94
CA ALA A 52 8.86 58.35 -26.97
C ALA A 52 9.39 57.39 -28.06
N ASN A 53 10.43 56.62 -27.73
CA ASN A 53 11.07 55.65 -28.60
C ASN A 53 11.42 54.39 -27.82
N VAL A 54 11.29 53.25 -28.47
CA VAL A 54 11.64 51.94 -27.90
C VAL A 54 12.99 51.53 -28.46
N GLU A 55 14.03 51.63 -27.64
CA GLU A 55 15.37 51.20 -28.03
C GLU A 55 15.43 49.67 -28.16
N PRO A 56 15.90 49.11 -29.29
CA PRO A 56 15.96 47.67 -29.51
C PRO A 56 16.75 46.89 -28.45
N GLY A 57 17.73 47.54 -27.81
CA GLY A 57 18.54 46.97 -26.75
C GLY A 57 17.71 46.52 -25.55
N PHE A 58 16.69 47.29 -25.15
CA PHE A 58 15.83 46.90 -24.03
C PHE A 58 14.91 45.72 -24.39
N ILE A 59 14.45 45.63 -25.64
CA ILE A 59 13.66 44.47 -26.10
C ILE A 59 14.48 43.20 -26.02
N ALA A 60 15.75 43.24 -26.48
CA ALA A 60 16.67 42.12 -26.35
C ALA A 60 16.98 41.78 -24.88
N ALA A 61 17.24 42.79 -24.04
CA ALA A 61 17.55 42.62 -22.62
C ALA A 61 16.43 41.91 -21.84
N ARG A 62 15.15 42.12 -22.21
CA ARG A 62 14.01 41.46 -21.59
C ARG A 62 14.16 39.94 -21.58
N GLY A 63 14.52 39.36 -22.73
CA GLY A 63 14.70 37.91 -22.87
C GLY A 63 15.80 37.37 -21.96
N TYR A 64 16.94 38.07 -21.90
CA TYR A 64 18.06 37.69 -21.03
C TYR A 64 17.72 37.79 -19.55
N ILE A 65 17.00 38.84 -19.12
CA ILE A 65 16.59 39.02 -17.72
C ILE A 65 15.62 37.94 -17.30
N TYR A 66 14.64 37.60 -18.15
CA TYR A 66 13.69 36.55 -17.85
C TYR A 66 14.39 35.18 -17.75
N LEU A 67 15.33 34.90 -18.65
CA LEU A 67 16.14 33.68 -18.61
C LEU A 67 17.02 33.61 -17.35
N LEU A 68 17.68 34.71 -16.97
CA LEU A 68 18.53 34.80 -15.79
C LEU A 68 17.73 34.63 -14.49
N MET A 69 16.49 35.13 -14.46
CA MET A 69 15.63 35.06 -13.27
C MET A 69 14.85 33.74 -13.18
N LEU A 70 14.76 32.97 -14.26
CA LEU A 70 14.04 31.68 -14.32
C LEU A 70 14.44 30.68 -13.22
N PRO A 71 15.73 30.51 -12.84
CA PRO A 71 16.11 29.64 -11.71
C PRO A 71 15.45 30.04 -10.39
N PHE A 72 15.24 31.34 -10.12
CA PHE A 72 14.57 31.81 -8.90
C PHE A 72 13.09 31.43 -8.89
N LEU A 73 12.42 31.50 -10.04
CA LEU A 73 11.05 31.00 -10.19
C LEU A 73 10.98 29.48 -9.91
N VAL A 74 11.93 28.70 -10.43
CA VAL A 74 11.99 27.25 -10.21
C VAL A 74 12.26 26.91 -8.74
N ILE A 75 13.12 27.66 -8.06
CA ILE A 75 13.37 27.45 -6.63
C ILE A 75 12.13 27.82 -5.81
N ALA A 76 11.42 28.89 -6.17
CA ALA A 76 10.19 29.31 -5.51
C ALA A 76 9.10 28.24 -5.58
N THR A 77 8.85 27.69 -6.78
CA THR A 77 7.82 26.66 -6.99
C THR A 77 8.11 25.39 -6.20
N ARG A 78 9.39 25.04 -6.00
CA ARG A 78 9.79 23.90 -5.17
C ARG A 78 9.69 24.14 -3.66
N ARG A 79 9.92 25.38 -3.20
CA ARG A 79 9.95 25.70 -1.76
C ARG A 79 8.57 25.99 -1.16
N ILE A 80 7.67 26.56 -1.94
CA ILE A 80 6.33 26.92 -1.47
C ILE A 80 5.44 25.66 -1.53
N LYS A 81 5.24 24.98 -0.39
CA LYS A 81 4.43 23.75 -0.29
C LYS A 81 2.92 24.01 -0.32
N HIS A 82 2.46 25.17 0.13
CA HIS A 82 1.04 25.53 0.26
C HIS A 82 0.65 26.60 -0.76
N TRP A 83 0.74 26.28 -2.06
CA TRP A 83 -0.02 27.06 -3.03
C TRP A 83 -1.50 26.83 -2.69
N GLY A 84 -2.21 27.85 -2.19
CA GLY A 84 -3.64 27.76 -1.83
C GLY A 84 -4.55 27.33 -2.99
N VAL A 85 -3.99 27.22 -4.19
CA VAL A 85 -4.48 26.43 -5.30
C VAL A 85 -3.52 25.27 -5.44
N ASN A 86 -3.94 24.03 -5.18
CA ASN A 86 -3.17 22.87 -5.60
C ASN A 86 -3.05 22.96 -7.12
N ILE A 87 -1.92 23.50 -7.62
CA ILE A 87 -1.62 23.55 -9.05
C ILE A 87 -1.28 22.11 -9.45
N PHE A 88 -2.31 21.29 -9.55
CA PHE A 88 -2.27 20.06 -10.32
C PHE A 88 -2.19 20.53 -11.77
N ILE A 89 -0.98 20.64 -12.31
CA ILE A 89 -0.82 20.60 -13.76
C ILE A 89 -1.44 19.27 -14.19
N SER A 90 -2.66 19.32 -14.71
CA SER A 90 -3.38 18.11 -15.08
C SER A 90 -2.49 17.32 -16.03
N ARG A 91 -2.27 16.04 -15.71
CA ARG A 91 -1.38 15.14 -16.46
C ARG A 91 -1.86 14.93 -17.93
N ASP A 92 -3.07 15.39 -18.25
CA ASP A 92 -3.61 15.47 -19.62
C ASP A 92 -3.10 16.68 -20.42
N VAL A 93 -2.70 17.78 -19.77
CA VAL A 93 -2.06 18.93 -20.43
C VAL A 93 -0.70 18.55 -21.03
N VAL A 94 -0.05 17.51 -20.49
CA VAL A 94 1.20 16.96 -21.04
C VAL A 94 0.99 16.36 -22.43
N LEU A 95 -0.20 15.85 -22.75
CA LEU A 95 -0.46 15.27 -24.07
C LEU A 95 -0.40 16.35 -25.17
N HIS A 96 -0.95 17.53 -24.89
CA HIS A 96 -0.83 18.72 -25.75
C HIS A 96 0.54 19.41 -25.65
N SER A 97 1.21 19.32 -24.49
CA SER A 97 2.52 19.95 -24.27
C SER A 97 3.70 19.12 -24.79
N SER A 98 3.54 17.82 -25.04
CA SER A 98 4.61 16.95 -25.54
C SER A 98 5.11 17.38 -26.92
N LEU A 99 4.19 17.78 -27.81
CA LEU A 99 4.52 18.34 -29.12
C LEU A 99 5.25 19.67 -28.97
N LEU A 100 4.80 20.53 -28.05
CA LEU A 100 5.39 21.83 -27.78
C LEU A 100 6.79 21.70 -27.18
N LEU A 101 7.01 20.73 -26.28
CA LEU A 101 8.31 20.43 -25.70
C LEU A 101 9.27 19.89 -26.74
N VAL A 102 8.85 18.94 -27.58
CA VAL A 102 9.68 18.43 -28.68
C VAL A 102 10.00 19.53 -29.68
N ALA A 103 9.02 20.35 -30.05
CA ALA A 103 9.23 21.51 -30.91
C ALA A 103 10.20 22.51 -30.27
N GLY A 104 10.09 22.76 -28.97
CA GLY A 104 11.00 23.63 -28.21
C GLY A 104 12.42 23.10 -28.15
N VAL A 105 12.61 21.80 -27.85
CA VAL A 105 13.93 21.14 -27.87
C VAL A 105 14.52 21.17 -29.27
N TYR A 106 13.71 20.93 -30.31
CA TYR A 106 14.15 21.03 -31.69
C TYR A 106 14.61 22.45 -32.05
N LEU A 107 13.81 23.47 -31.76
CA LEU A 107 14.17 24.86 -32.01
C LEU A 107 15.42 25.27 -31.23
N PHE A 108 15.58 24.78 -30.00
CA PHE A 108 16.78 25.01 -29.19
C PHE A 108 18.01 24.38 -29.84
N ILE A 109 17.93 23.12 -30.29
CA ILE A 109 19.03 22.44 -31.01
C ILE A 109 19.37 23.20 -32.29
N MET A 110 18.37 23.60 -33.08
CA MET A 110 18.57 24.37 -34.30
C MET A 110 19.22 25.72 -34.04
N ALA A 111 18.77 26.44 -33.00
CA ALA A 111 19.35 27.72 -32.61
C ALA A 111 20.79 27.55 -32.10
N ALA A 112 21.05 26.55 -31.26
CA ALA A 112 22.39 26.25 -30.74
C ALA A 112 23.34 25.83 -31.85
N MET A 113 22.90 24.94 -32.76
CA MET A 113 23.70 24.49 -33.90
C MET A 113 23.95 25.64 -34.87
N GLY A 114 22.94 26.48 -35.14
CA GLY A 114 23.10 27.71 -35.92
C GLY A 114 24.10 28.69 -35.30
N TYR A 115 24.10 28.84 -33.97
CA TYR A 115 25.06 29.66 -33.24
C TYR A 115 26.47 29.09 -33.28
N ILE A 116 26.64 27.77 -33.11
CA ILE A 116 27.94 27.09 -33.19
C ILE A 116 28.53 27.21 -34.59
N ILE A 117 27.71 26.96 -35.62
CA ILE A 117 28.10 27.04 -37.04
C ILE A 117 28.51 28.48 -37.41
N SER A 118 27.72 29.49 -36.98
CA SER A 118 28.05 30.89 -37.24
C SER A 118 29.30 31.35 -36.49
N TYR A 119 29.51 30.89 -35.25
CA TYR A 119 30.70 31.16 -34.45
C TYR A 119 31.98 30.55 -35.06
N LEU A 120 31.88 29.35 -35.65
CA LEU A 120 32.98 28.67 -36.34
C LEU A 120 33.23 29.22 -37.77
N GLY A 121 32.42 30.17 -38.23
CA GLY A 121 32.52 30.75 -39.58
C GLY A 121 32.13 29.81 -40.71
N TRP A 122 31.40 28.73 -40.40
CA TRP A 122 30.92 27.78 -41.40
C TRP A 122 29.66 28.31 -42.08
N SER A 123 29.59 28.23 -43.41
CA SER A 123 28.37 28.56 -44.15
C SER A 123 27.40 27.38 -44.12
N TRP A 124 26.11 27.65 -43.94
CA TRP A 124 25.06 26.66 -44.14
C TRP A 124 25.15 26.08 -45.56
N GLY A 125 25.63 24.84 -45.68
CA GLY A 125 25.36 24.08 -46.89
C GLY A 125 23.86 23.82 -46.96
N ALA A 126 23.21 24.18 -48.08
CA ALA A 126 21.80 23.90 -48.30
C ALA A 126 21.44 22.42 -48.00
N THR A 127 22.38 21.52 -48.24
CA THR A 127 22.32 20.10 -47.90
C THR A 127 22.09 19.82 -46.41
N VAL A 128 22.81 20.51 -45.52
CA VAL A 128 22.69 20.32 -44.06
C VAL A 128 21.32 20.81 -43.57
N GLN A 129 20.85 21.93 -44.11
CA GLN A 129 19.52 22.46 -43.77
C GLN A 129 18.40 21.54 -44.24
N ILE A 130 18.51 20.98 -45.45
CA ILE A 130 17.53 20.02 -46.00
C ILE A 130 17.52 18.73 -45.18
N ILE A 131 18.70 18.18 -44.83
CA ILE A 131 18.79 16.97 -44.00
C ILE A 131 18.16 17.20 -42.63
N LEU A 132 18.42 18.36 -41.99
CA LEU A 132 17.83 18.71 -40.70
C LEU A 132 16.30 18.81 -40.80
N ILE A 133 15.76 19.55 -41.77
CA ILE A 133 14.31 19.68 -41.96
C ILE A 133 13.66 18.31 -42.21
N ALA A 134 14.29 17.47 -43.03
CA ALA A 134 13.80 16.11 -43.31
C ALA A 134 13.77 15.25 -42.03
N LEU A 135 14.83 15.31 -41.22
CA LEU A 135 14.90 14.59 -39.94
C LEU A 135 13.80 15.06 -38.97
N SER A 136 13.51 16.36 -38.92
CA SER A 136 12.45 16.94 -38.08
C SER A 136 11.06 16.50 -38.50
N LEU A 137 10.79 16.47 -39.81
CA LEU A 137 9.51 15.99 -40.35
C LEU A 137 9.30 14.51 -40.03
N VAL A 138 10.34 13.69 -40.16
CA VAL A 138 10.28 12.28 -39.77
C VAL A 138 10.05 12.13 -38.27
N MET A 139 10.76 12.88 -37.43
CA MET A 139 10.56 12.86 -35.98
C MET A 139 9.15 13.31 -35.55
N LEU A 140 8.60 14.34 -36.19
CA LEU A 140 7.22 14.79 -35.95
C LEU A 140 6.21 13.75 -36.42
N ALA A 141 6.43 13.12 -37.58
CA ALA A 141 5.56 12.07 -38.11
C ALA A 141 5.56 10.83 -37.21
N THR A 142 6.72 10.38 -36.72
CA THR A 142 6.80 9.25 -35.78
C THR A 142 6.09 9.55 -34.47
N LEU A 143 6.21 10.78 -33.95
CA LEU A 143 5.42 11.23 -32.81
C LEU A 143 3.93 11.25 -33.11
N PHE A 144 3.50 11.66 -34.30
CA PHE A 144 2.08 11.69 -34.67
C PHE A 144 1.47 10.31 -34.87
N LEU A 145 2.20 9.38 -35.46
CA LEU A 145 1.68 8.05 -35.81
C LEU A 145 1.89 7.01 -34.69
N SER A 146 2.90 7.14 -33.82
CA SER A 146 3.22 6.13 -32.81
C SER A 146 2.56 6.42 -31.45
N ASN A 147 1.50 5.67 -31.15
CA ASN A 147 0.84 5.73 -29.84
C ASN A 147 1.74 5.22 -28.70
N THR A 148 2.58 4.22 -28.98
CA THR A 148 3.53 3.64 -28.02
C THR A 148 4.64 4.61 -27.62
N PHE A 149 5.20 5.37 -28.58
CA PHE A 149 6.24 6.35 -28.30
C PHE A 149 5.69 7.54 -27.50
N ARG A 150 4.48 8.03 -27.84
CA ARG A 150 3.75 9.04 -27.05
C ARG A 150 3.57 8.61 -25.60
N THR A 151 3.11 7.38 -25.37
CA THR A 151 2.90 6.85 -24.02
C THR A 151 4.20 6.73 -23.24
N ARG A 152 5.28 6.26 -23.86
CA ARG A 152 6.60 6.17 -23.20
C ARG A 152 7.16 7.52 -22.80
N ILE A 153 7.10 8.53 -23.69
CA ILE A 153 7.52 9.90 -23.38
C ILE A 153 6.65 10.49 -22.26
N LYS A 154 5.33 10.28 -22.31
CA LYS A 154 4.41 10.70 -21.25
C LYS A 154 4.84 10.13 -19.90
N VAL A 155 5.05 8.82 -19.83
CA VAL A 155 5.50 8.15 -18.60
C VAL A 155 6.86 8.68 -18.14
N PHE A 156 7.83 8.84 -19.04
CA PHE A 156 9.15 9.34 -18.70
C PHE A 156 9.11 10.77 -18.10
N ILE A 157 8.38 11.69 -18.74
CA ILE A 157 8.24 13.07 -18.27
C ILE A 157 7.49 13.09 -16.93
N THR A 158 6.36 12.36 -16.84
CA THR A 158 5.58 12.30 -15.60
C THR A 158 6.41 11.74 -14.44
N LYS A 159 7.24 10.73 -14.69
CA LYS A 159 8.10 10.11 -13.67
C LYS A 159 9.20 11.02 -13.14
N HIS A 160 9.77 11.90 -13.97
CA HIS A 160 10.95 12.69 -13.57
C HIS A 160 10.65 14.17 -13.26
N PHE A 161 9.56 14.73 -13.77
CA PHE A 161 9.29 16.18 -13.67
C PHE A 161 8.09 16.54 -12.80
N PHE A 162 7.21 15.60 -12.48
CA PHE A 162 6.04 15.88 -11.64
C PHE A 162 6.30 15.44 -10.21
N ALA A 163 5.82 16.24 -9.26
CA ALA A 163 5.79 15.84 -7.86
C ALA A 163 4.94 14.58 -7.69
N ASN A 164 5.44 13.62 -6.92
CA ASN A 164 4.69 12.41 -6.56
C ASN A 164 3.35 12.82 -5.96
N GLN A 165 2.28 12.14 -6.37
CA GLN A 165 0.93 12.36 -5.85
C GLN A 165 0.84 11.97 -4.37
N PHE A 166 1.75 11.10 -3.91
CA PHE A 166 1.84 10.60 -2.54
C PHE A 166 3.23 10.81 -1.96
N ASP A 167 3.32 11.17 -0.68
CA ASP A 167 4.53 10.94 0.09
C ASP A 167 4.57 9.47 0.49
N TYR A 168 5.22 8.65 -0.34
CA TYR A 168 5.28 7.20 -0.14
C TYR A 168 5.83 6.80 1.23
N ARG A 169 6.67 7.63 1.86
CA ARG A 169 7.21 7.32 3.19
C ARG A 169 6.10 7.40 4.23
N GLU A 170 5.29 8.45 4.22
CA GLU A 170 4.19 8.61 5.16
C GLU A 170 3.15 7.50 4.96
N GLU A 171 2.77 7.24 3.70
CA GLU A 171 1.78 6.20 3.39
C GLU A 171 2.28 4.80 3.73
N TRP A 172 3.57 4.51 3.53
CA TRP A 172 4.17 3.23 3.92
C TRP A 172 4.21 3.03 5.44
N VAL A 173 4.50 4.09 6.19
CA VAL A 173 4.46 4.05 7.66
C VAL A 173 3.03 3.85 8.16
N LYS A 174 2.04 4.55 7.58
CA LYS A 174 0.62 4.34 7.89
C LYS A 174 0.20 2.90 7.65
N LEU A 175 0.54 2.33 6.48
CA LEU A 175 0.27 0.94 6.15
C LEU A 175 0.90 0.00 7.18
N THR A 176 2.19 0.17 7.47
CA THR A 176 2.91 -0.69 8.41
C THR A 176 2.28 -0.63 9.81
N ASN A 177 1.91 0.56 10.28
CA ASN A 177 1.24 0.74 11.57
C ASN A 177 -0.10 0.00 11.62
N VAL A 178 -0.91 0.07 10.55
CA VAL A 178 -2.19 -0.67 10.45
C VAL A 178 -1.95 -2.18 10.50
N LEU A 179 -0.94 -2.70 9.80
CA LEU A 179 -0.62 -4.13 9.78
C LEU A 179 0.08 -4.65 11.05
N SER A 180 0.56 -3.76 11.92
CA SER A 180 1.30 -4.12 13.14
C SER A 180 0.45 -4.16 14.42
N GLN A 181 -0.88 -4.08 14.32
CA GLN A 181 -1.74 -4.15 15.50
C GLN A 181 -1.71 -5.54 16.16
N ASN A 182 -1.86 -5.59 17.48
CA ASN A 182 -1.58 -6.78 18.31
C ASN A 182 -2.63 -7.91 18.25
N ASP A 183 -3.73 -7.74 17.50
CA ASP A 183 -4.75 -8.77 17.39
C ASP A 183 -4.36 -9.80 16.32
N GLN A 184 -4.07 -11.03 16.74
CA GLN A 184 -3.60 -12.10 15.85
C GLN A 184 -4.72 -13.02 15.34
N SER A 185 -6.00 -12.73 15.62
CA SER A 185 -7.10 -13.54 15.11
C SER A 185 -7.25 -13.40 13.59
N LEU A 186 -7.60 -14.48 12.87
CA LEU A 186 -7.76 -14.40 11.41
C LEU A 186 -8.80 -13.34 10.95
N PRO A 187 -9.95 -13.15 11.60
CA PRO A 187 -10.88 -12.10 11.23
C PRO A 187 -10.30 -10.69 11.36
N SER A 188 -9.52 -10.41 12.42
CA SER A 188 -8.87 -9.11 12.60
C SER A 188 -7.77 -8.88 11.56
N VAL A 189 -7.01 -9.92 11.19
CA VAL A 189 -6.04 -9.90 10.08
C VAL A 189 -6.70 -9.50 8.77
N TYR A 190 -7.86 -10.08 8.42
CA TYR A 190 -8.58 -9.68 7.20
C TYR A 190 -9.12 -8.25 7.31
N GLN A 191 -9.58 -7.81 8.47
CA GLN A 191 -9.99 -6.42 8.68
C GLN A 191 -8.82 -5.44 8.50
N MET A 192 -7.67 -5.69 9.12
CA MET A 192 -6.46 -4.88 8.97
C MET A 192 -5.98 -4.84 7.52
N ALA A 193 -6.07 -5.95 6.79
CA ALA A 193 -5.75 -6.01 5.37
C ALA A 193 -6.68 -5.12 4.53
N LEU A 194 -7.99 -5.15 4.81
CA LEU A 194 -8.98 -4.31 4.14
C LEU A 194 -8.74 -2.83 4.46
N GLU A 195 -8.54 -2.50 5.73
CA GLU A 195 -8.22 -1.14 6.19
C GLU A 195 -6.91 -0.62 5.57
N GLY A 196 -5.90 -1.48 5.42
CA GLY A 196 -4.64 -1.14 4.77
C GLY A 196 -4.82 -0.76 3.29
N VAL A 197 -5.58 -1.55 2.52
CA VAL A 197 -5.85 -1.22 1.11
C VAL A 197 -6.73 0.03 0.99
N MET A 198 -7.81 0.13 1.77
CA MET A 198 -8.70 1.29 1.74
C MET A 198 -7.95 2.56 2.13
N GLY A 199 -7.13 2.50 3.18
CA GLY A 199 -6.30 3.61 3.66
C GLY A 199 -5.30 4.09 2.60
N ALA A 200 -4.71 3.17 1.82
CA ALA A 200 -3.75 3.51 0.78
C ALA A 200 -4.32 4.44 -0.32
N ILE A 201 -5.63 4.35 -0.59
CA ILE A 201 -6.31 5.22 -1.58
C ILE A 201 -7.34 6.16 -0.95
N ASN A 202 -7.39 6.22 0.39
CA ASN A 202 -8.34 7.01 1.17
C ASN A 202 -9.81 6.71 0.83
N TYR A 203 -10.16 5.43 0.71
CA TYR A 203 -11.52 4.96 0.48
C TYR A 203 -12.19 4.60 1.82
N ASP A 204 -13.51 4.68 1.84
CA ASP A 204 -14.37 4.50 3.02
C ASP A 204 -15.25 3.25 2.93
N SER A 205 -15.25 2.55 1.79
CA SER A 205 -16.04 1.35 1.57
C SER A 205 -15.27 0.30 0.78
N GLY A 206 -15.36 -0.95 1.25
CA GLY A 206 -14.75 -2.07 0.57
C GLY A 206 -15.02 -3.42 1.22
N ALA A 207 -14.72 -4.49 0.48
CA ALA A 207 -14.78 -5.85 0.97
C ALA A 207 -13.62 -6.69 0.44
N LEU A 208 -13.14 -7.61 1.28
CA LEU A 208 -12.23 -8.68 0.90
C LEU A 208 -13.03 -9.94 0.61
N ILE A 209 -12.76 -10.53 -0.55
CA ILE A 209 -13.43 -11.74 -1.02
C ILE A 209 -12.40 -12.83 -1.24
N LYS A 210 -12.71 -14.02 -0.72
CA LYS A 210 -11.98 -15.26 -0.96
C LYS A 210 -12.87 -16.26 -1.69
N LYS A 211 -12.27 -17.06 -2.57
CA LYS A 211 -12.97 -18.17 -3.21
C LYS A 211 -13.00 -19.37 -2.26
N GLN A 212 -14.18 -19.93 -2.02
CA GLN A 212 -14.33 -21.20 -1.29
C GLN A 212 -15.18 -22.15 -2.13
N GLY A 213 -14.55 -23.19 -2.68
CA GLY A 213 -15.19 -24.11 -3.62
C GLY A 213 -15.67 -23.37 -4.90
N PRO A 214 -16.95 -23.55 -5.32
CA PRO A 214 -17.49 -22.88 -6.49
C PRO A 214 -17.95 -21.42 -6.23
N GLY A 215 -18.02 -20.99 -4.96
CA GLY A 215 -18.59 -19.71 -4.56
C GLY A 215 -17.57 -18.69 -4.04
N PHE A 216 -18.02 -17.46 -3.90
CA PHE A 216 -17.26 -16.35 -3.32
C PHE A 216 -17.80 -16.01 -1.93
N HIS A 217 -16.90 -15.78 -0.98
CA HIS A 217 -17.25 -15.44 0.39
C HIS A 217 -16.54 -14.17 0.82
N VAL A 218 -17.27 -13.28 1.48
CA VAL A 218 -16.71 -12.07 2.09
C VAL A 218 -16.03 -12.46 3.38
N VAL A 219 -14.71 -12.24 3.47
CA VAL A 219 -13.91 -12.51 4.67
C VAL A 219 -13.81 -11.29 5.58
N SER A 220 -13.96 -10.09 5.01
CA SER A 220 -14.06 -8.83 5.75
C SER A 220 -14.77 -7.78 4.88
N SER A 221 -15.52 -6.88 5.51
CA SER A 221 -16.21 -5.80 4.80
C SER A 221 -16.37 -4.57 5.70
N HIS A 222 -16.29 -3.39 5.08
CA HIS A 222 -16.51 -2.11 5.74
C HIS A 222 -17.42 -1.26 4.85
N HIS A 223 -18.61 -0.89 5.34
CA HIS A 223 -19.64 -0.12 4.61
C HIS A 223 -19.89 -0.60 3.16
N PHE A 224 -19.76 -1.91 2.92
CA PHE A 224 -19.85 -2.49 1.59
C PHE A 224 -21.28 -2.95 1.28
N MET A 225 -21.66 -2.89 0.00
CA MET A 225 -22.93 -3.40 -0.49
C MET A 225 -23.04 -4.93 -0.34
N PRO A 226 -24.25 -5.51 -0.25
CA PRO A 226 -24.45 -6.95 -0.25
C PRO A 226 -23.76 -7.64 -1.45
N LEU A 227 -23.12 -8.78 -1.20
CA LEU A 227 -22.39 -9.54 -2.23
C LEU A 227 -23.26 -9.90 -3.44
N SER A 228 -24.55 -10.13 -3.22
CA SER A 228 -25.54 -10.47 -4.26
C SER A 228 -25.63 -9.44 -5.39
N GLU A 229 -25.29 -8.17 -5.11
CA GLU A 229 -25.30 -7.11 -6.13
C GLU A 229 -24.10 -7.19 -7.09
N VAL A 230 -22.99 -7.82 -6.65
CA VAL A 230 -21.75 -7.92 -7.42
C VAL A 230 -21.40 -9.34 -7.87
N GLU A 231 -22.07 -10.35 -7.32
CA GLU A 231 -21.78 -11.78 -7.51
C GLU A 231 -21.68 -12.18 -8.98
N GLY A 232 -22.60 -11.69 -9.82
CA GLY A 232 -22.62 -11.96 -11.27
C GLY A 232 -21.39 -11.45 -12.04
N THR A 233 -20.61 -10.54 -11.46
CA THR A 233 -19.35 -10.03 -12.05
C THR A 233 -18.09 -10.64 -11.44
N LEU A 234 -18.16 -11.29 -10.29
CA LEU A 234 -16.97 -11.78 -9.59
C LEU A 234 -16.23 -12.85 -10.38
N LYS A 235 -16.95 -13.76 -11.06
CA LYS A 235 -16.31 -14.84 -11.81
C LYS A 235 -15.47 -14.33 -12.99
N PRO A 236 -15.99 -13.49 -13.91
CA PRO A 236 -15.15 -12.90 -14.97
C PRO A 236 -13.99 -12.05 -14.44
N LEU A 237 -14.22 -11.28 -13.36
CA LEU A 237 -13.17 -10.47 -12.72
C LEU A 237 -12.06 -11.34 -12.13
N TRP A 238 -12.45 -12.42 -11.43
CA TRP A 238 -11.51 -13.38 -10.85
C TRP A 238 -10.64 -14.02 -11.92
N GLU A 239 -11.25 -14.62 -12.96
CA GLU A 239 -10.53 -15.31 -14.04
C GLU A 239 -9.57 -14.35 -14.79
N TYR A 240 -9.98 -13.11 -15.00
CA TYR A 240 -9.13 -12.09 -15.62
C TYR A 240 -7.95 -11.70 -14.73
N CYS A 241 -8.21 -11.43 -13.45
CA CYS A 241 -7.17 -11.08 -12.47
C CYS A 241 -6.19 -12.23 -12.24
N GLU A 242 -6.67 -13.47 -12.18
CA GLU A 242 -5.85 -14.67 -12.01
C GLU A 242 -4.88 -14.84 -13.19
N LYS A 243 -5.34 -14.56 -14.42
CA LYS A 243 -4.52 -14.69 -15.63
C LYS A 243 -3.54 -13.53 -15.82
N THR A 244 -3.93 -12.31 -15.48
CA THR A 244 -3.18 -11.09 -15.85
C THR A 244 -2.44 -10.44 -14.68
N GLY A 245 -2.94 -10.61 -13.45
CA GLY A 245 -2.52 -9.86 -12.27
C GLY A 245 -2.86 -8.37 -12.31
N TRP A 246 -3.77 -7.95 -13.18
CA TRP A 246 -4.09 -6.53 -13.35
C TRP A 246 -5.05 -6.02 -12.27
N LEU A 247 -4.80 -4.78 -11.83
CA LEU A 247 -5.80 -3.98 -11.14
C LEU A 247 -6.83 -3.47 -12.15
N ILE A 248 -8.10 -3.51 -11.78
CA ILE A 248 -9.21 -3.10 -12.66
C ILE A 248 -9.90 -1.89 -12.06
N ASP A 249 -10.01 -0.84 -12.87
CA ASP A 249 -10.89 0.29 -12.62
C ASP A 249 -12.13 0.16 -13.51
N LEU A 250 -13.29 -0.04 -12.88
CA LEU A 250 -14.56 -0.22 -13.60
C LEU A 250 -15.04 1.08 -14.26
N ASP A 251 -14.68 2.25 -13.75
CA ASP A 251 -14.98 3.51 -14.43
C ASP A 251 -14.09 3.70 -15.67
N GLU A 252 -12.83 3.27 -15.61
CA GLU A 252 -11.97 3.21 -16.80
C GLU A 252 -12.49 2.17 -17.81
N TYR A 253 -12.92 1.00 -17.35
CA TYR A 253 -13.50 -0.03 -18.21
C TYR A 253 -14.76 0.45 -18.95
N ARG A 254 -15.64 1.22 -18.28
CA ARG A 254 -16.84 1.84 -18.89
C ARG A 254 -16.50 2.74 -20.08
N THR A 255 -15.40 3.50 -19.99
CA THR A 255 -15.01 4.49 -21.01
C THR A 255 -14.03 3.94 -22.04
N LYS A 256 -13.16 3.01 -21.63
CA LYS A 256 -12.04 2.46 -22.41
C LYS A 256 -11.92 0.94 -22.20
N PRO A 257 -12.91 0.15 -22.66
CA PRO A 257 -12.90 -1.30 -22.47
C PRO A 257 -11.71 -2.00 -23.15
N TYR A 258 -11.16 -1.41 -24.21
CA TYR A 258 -9.98 -1.93 -24.92
C TYR A 258 -8.69 -1.97 -24.08
N VAL A 259 -8.64 -1.27 -22.94
CA VAL A 259 -7.49 -1.34 -22.01
C VAL A 259 -7.46 -2.70 -21.30
N TYR A 260 -8.62 -3.34 -21.13
CA TYR A 260 -8.79 -4.61 -20.43
C TYR A 260 -9.12 -5.73 -21.42
N GLU A 261 -8.25 -5.96 -22.40
CA GLU A 261 -8.48 -6.91 -23.49
C GLU A 261 -8.82 -8.32 -22.96
N GLY A 262 -9.99 -8.84 -23.35
CA GLY A 262 -10.46 -10.16 -22.96
C GLY A 262 -11.34 -10.20 -21.71
N LEU A 263 -11.45 -9.09 -20.96
CA LEU A 263 -12.43 -8.96 -19.88
C LEU A 263 -13.82 -8.73 -20.50
N LYS A 264 -14.78 -9.62 -20.20
CA LYS A 264 -16.18 -9.50 -20.65
C LYS A 264 -17.11 -9.41 -19.45
N LEU A 265 -17.52 -8.18 -19.14
CA LEU A 265 -18.53 -7.90 -18.11
C LEU A 265 -19.90 -7.68 -18.74
N SER A 266 -20.97 -8.06 -18.03
CA SER A 266 -22.34 -7.81 -18.50
C SER A 266 -22.73 -6.34 -18.32
N ASN A 267 -23.33 -5.72 -19.36
CA ASN A 267 -23.63 -4.28 -19.35
C ASN A 267 -24.51 -3.84 -18.17
N LYS A 268 -25.47 -4.67 -17.74
CA LYS A 268 -26.35 -4.35 -16.59
C LYS A 268 -25.57 -4.15 -15.28
N VAL A 269 -24.55 -4.96 -15.03
CA VAL A 269 -23.77 -4.85 -13.78
C VAL A 269 -22.77 -3.71 -13.89
N VAL A 270 -22.23 -3.48 -15.08
CA VAL A 270 -21.34 -2.35 -15.32
C VAL A 270 -22.05 -1.01 -15.10
N GLU A 271 -23.35 -0.85 -15.40
CA GLU A 271 -24.06 0.42 -15.20
C GLU A 271 -24.62 0.63 -13.77
N THR A 272 -25.05 -0.46 -13.11
CA THR A 272 -25.78 -0.38 -11.83
C THR A 272 -24.86 -0.46 -10.61
N ASN A 273 -23.65 -0.99 -10.77
CA ASN A 273 -22.76 -1.29 -9.66
C ASN A 273 -21.97 -0.04 -9.22
N ARG A 274 -21.92 0.19 -7.89
CA ARG A 274 -21.12 1.25 -7.26
C ARG A 274 -19.64 0.88 -7.10
N LEU A 275 -19.30 -0.39 -7.37
CA LEU A 275 -17.93 -0.88 -7.40
C LEU A 275 -17.08 -0.07 -8.37
N GLN A 276 -15.92 0.38 -7.88
CA GLN A 276 -14.98 1.14 -8.70
C GLN A 276 -13.71 0.35 -8.94
N LEU A 277 -13.04 -0.10 -7.88
CA LEU A 277 -11.74 -0.75 -8.00
C LEU A 277 -11.82 -2.22 -7.60
N VAL A 278 -11.18 -3.06 -8.40
CA VAL A 278 -10.99 -4.49 -8.15
C VAL A 278 -9.50 -4.75 -8.12
N ILE A 279 -9.01 -5.14 -6.96
CA ILE A 279 -7.59 -5.27 -6.69
C ILE A 279 -7.30 -6.72 -6.29
N PRO A 280 -6.53 -7.48 -7.08
CA PRO A 280 -6.20 -8.85 -6.74
C PRO A 280 -5.04 -8.94 -5.76
N PHE A 281 -5.12 -9.91 -4.86
CA PHE A 281 -3.99 -10.34 -4.04
C PHE A 281 -3.43 -11.63 -4.61
N ILE A 282 -2.23 -11.55 -5.16
CA ILE A 282 -1.56 -12.67 -5.82
C ILE A 282 -0.19 -12.85 -5.17
N ARG A 283 0.15 -14.09 -4.85
CA ARG A 283 1.47 -14.45 -4.35
C ARG A 283 2.02 -15.62 -5.16
N GLU A 284 3.21 -15.46 -5.72
CA GLU A 284 3.93 -16.52 -6.46
C GLU A 284 3.06 -17.17 -7.57
N GLY A 285 2.18 -16.38 -8.21
CA GLY A 285 1.26 -16.86 -9.24
C GLY A 285 -0.05 -17.49 -8.73
N ASN A 286 -0.21 -17.63 -7.41
CA ASN A 286 -1.46 -18.08 -6.80
C ASN A 286 -2.32 -16.91 -6.36
N MET A 287 -3.57 -16.89 -6.78
CA MET A 287 -4.54 -15.88 -6.39
C MET A 287 -5.14 -16.20 -5.02
N TRP A 288 -4.92 -15.34 -4.03
CA TRP A 288 -5.53 -15.47 -2.71
C TRP A 288 -6.98 -14.98 -2.70
N GLY A 289 -7.21 -13.78 -3.25
CA GLY A 289 -8.50 -13.09 -3.13
C GLY A 289 -8.58 -11.78 -3.90
N LEU A 290 -9.73 -11.11 -3.79
CA LEU A 290 -9.99 -9.78 -4.37
C LEU A 290 -10.37 -8.79 -3.27
N ALA A 291 -9.80 -7.59 -3.33
CA ALA A 291 -10.35 -6.41 -2.69
C ALA A 291 -11.29 -5.69 -3.66
N LEU A 292 -12.53 -5.53 -3.26
CA LEU A 292 -13.54 -4.74 -3.94
C LEU A 292 -13.69 -3.41 -3.22
N LEU A 293 -13.46 -2.29 -3.90
CA LEU A 293 -13.47 -0.97 -3.27
C LEU A 293 -14.45 -0.03 -3.97
N CYS A 294 -15.16 0.73 -3.16
CA CYS A 294 -16.15 1.72 -3.58
C CYS A 294 -15.78 3.07 -2.96
N ALA A 295 -15.88 4.14 -3.75
CA ALA A 295 -15.83 5.50 -3.23
C ALA A 295 -17.26 5.95 -2.95
N VAL A 296 -17.62 6.17 -1.67
CA VAL A 296 -18.95 6.66 -1.30
C VAL A 296 -18.89 8.18 -1.11
N ASP A 297 -18.21 8.66 -0.06
CA ASP A 297 -18.07 10.09 0.26
C ASP A 297 -16.65 10.63 -0.02
N ARG A 298 -15.92 9.94 -0.91
CA ARG A 298 -14.53 10.22 -1.24
C ARG A 298 -14.36 10.49 -2.73
N PRO A 299 -13.39 11.34 -3.13
CA PRO A 299 -13.10 11.54 -4.54
C PRO A 299 -12.56 10.24 -5.16
N LYS A 300 -13.14 9.86 -6.30
CA LYS A 300 -12.71 8.69 -7.05
C LYS A 300 -11.25 8.84 -7.51
N VAL A 301 -10.42 7.86 -7.15
CA VAL A 301 -9.03 7.78 -7.59
C VAL A 301 -8.98 7.10 -8.95
N SER A 302 -8.28 7.71 -9.92
CA SER A 302 -8.03 7.09 -11.24
C SER A 302 -6.77 6.23 -11.21
N LEU A 303 -6.84 5.01 -11.76
CA LEU A 303 -5.69 4.09 -11.85
C LEU A 303 -4.67 4.52 -12.92
N ASN A 304 -3.93 5.58 -12.65
CA ASN A 304 -2.76 5.96 -13.43
C ASN A 304 -1.55 5.03 -13.13
N TRP A 305 -0.46 5.16 -13.88
CA TRP A 305 0.73 4.32 -13.73
C TRP A 305 1.33 4.36 -12.30
N GLU A 306 1.29 5.53 -11.65
CA GLU A 306 1.86 5.75 -10.32
C GLU A 306 1.03 5.08 -9.23
N VAL A 307 -0.30 5.25 -9.31
CA VAL A 307 -1.26 4.60 -8.40
C VAL A 307 -1.22 3.08 -8.58
N ARG A 308 -1.10 2.59 -9.82
CA ARG A 308 -0.97 1.15 -10.10
C ARG A 308 0.31 0.57 -9.47
N ASP A 309 1.46 1.21 -9.66
CA ASP A 309 2.73 0.76 -9.07
C ASP A 309 2.68 0.78 -7.53
N TYR A 310 2.12 1.85 -6.97
CA TYR A 310 1.94 1.98 -5.52
C TYR A 310 1.00 0.90 -4.96
N LEU A 311 -0.19 0.73 -5.55
CA LEU A 311 -1.14 -0.30 -5.12
C LEU A 311 -0.59 -1.71 -5.29
N ASN A 312 0.19 -1.99 -6.32
CA ASN A 312 0.89 -3.27 -6.47
C ASN A 312 1.87 -3.52 -5.30
N ALA A 313 2.63 -2.51 -4.87
CA ALA A 313 3.52 -2.64 -3.73
C ALA A 313 2.74 -2.87 -2.42
N VAL A 314 1.68 -2.10 -2.18
CA VAL A 314 0.80 -2.22 -1.00
C VAL A 314 0.14 -3.59 -0.95
N THR A 315 -0.45 -4.04 -2.06
CA THR A 315 -1.18 -5.31 -2.13
C THR A 315 -0.27 -6.51 -2.00
N ASN A 316 0.95 -6.47 -2.54
CA ASN A 316 1.94 -7.50 -2.31
C ASN A 316 2.32 -7.60 -0.83
N GLN A 317 2.49 -6.47 -0.14
CA GLN A 317 2.79 -6.45 1.29
C GLN A 317 1.63 -7.01 2.11
N ILE A 318 0.39 -6.63 1.78
CA ILE A 318 -0.82 -7.10 2.46
C ILE A 318 -1.06 -8.59 2.18
N ALA A 319 -0.85 -9.04 0.95
CA ALA A 319 -0.92 -10.46 0.61
C ALA A 319 0.08 -11.27 1.46
N ASN A 320 1.33 -10.83 1.55
CA ASN A 320 2.35 -11.47 2.39
C ASN A 320 1.93 -11.51 3.87
N PHE A 321 1.36 -10.42 4.39
CA PHE A 321 0.85 -10.34 5.75
C PHE A 321 -0.26 -11.38 6.01
N ILE A 322 -1.25 -11.47 5.12
CA ILE A 322 -2.35 -12.44 5.23
C ILE A 322 -1.81 -13.86 5.16
N TYR A 323 -0.97 -14.17 4.17
CA TYR A 323 -0.40 -15.51 4.00
C TYR A 323 0.42 -15.94 5.22
N LEU A 324 1.18 -15.02 5.83
CA LEU A 324 1.96 -15.32 7.03
C LEU A 324 1.05 -15.73 8.20
N HIS A 325 -0.05 -15.01 8.41
CA HIS A 325 -0.98 -15.29 9.50
C HIS A 325 -1.82 -16.55 9.24
N GLU A 326 -2.27 -16.79 8.00
CA GLU A 326 -2.95 -18.05 7.63
C GLU A 326 -2.01 -19.26 7.81
N ALA A 327 -0.74 -19.13 7.41
CA ALA A 327 0.24 -20.20 7.60
C ALA A 327 0.54 -20.46 9.08
N ALA A 328 0.67 -19.40 9.89
CA ALA A 328 0.87 -19.50 11.33
C ALA A 328 -0.33 -20.19 12.01
N GLN A 329 -1.55 -19.81 11.66
CA GLN A 329 -2.77 -20.44 12.17
C GLN A 329 -2.83 -21.93 11.79
N SER A 330 -2.58 -22.28 10.52
CA SER A 330 -2.58 -23.68 10.08
C SER A 330 -1.50 -24.50 10.79
N LEU A 331 -0.32 -23.91 11.03
CA LEU A 331 0.74 -24.57 11.80
C LEU A 331 0.32 -24.81 13.26
N ALA A 332 -0.31 -23.82 13.89
CA ALA A 332 -0.81 -23.94 15.26
C ALA A 332 -1.90 -25.02 15.37
N GLU A 333 -2.85 -25.05 14.44
CA GLU A 333 -3.90 -26.08 14.38
C GLU A 333 -3.29 -27.48 14.19
N ASN A 334 -2.34 -27.64 13.27
CA ASN A 334 -1.66 -28.91 13.06
C ASN A 334 -0.87 -29.37 14.29
N ALA A 335 -0.21 -28.44 14.99
CA ALA A 335 0.48 -28.74 16.24
C ALA A 335 -0.49 -29.20 17.34
N GLN A 336 -1.66 -28.56 17.45
CA GLN A 336 -2.72 -28.98 18.37
C GLN A 336 -3.25 -30.38 18.03
N PHE A 337 -3.52 -30.67 16.76
CA PHE A 337 -3.94 -32.00 16.33
C PHE A 337 -2.86 -33.06 16.59
N ALA A 338 -1.59 -32.74 16.34
CA ALA A 338 -0.48 -33.65 16.63
C ALA A 338 -0.36 -33.96 18.14
N ALA A 339 -0.53 -32.94 19.00
CA ALA A 339 -0.55 -33.12 20.45
C ALA A 339 -1.73 -33.99 20.90
N PHE A 340 -2.93 -33.73 20.38
CA PHE A 340 -4.12 -34.53 20.65
C PHE A 340 -3.94 -35.99 20.21
N ASN A 341 -3.45 -36.23 18.99
CA ASN A 341 -3.21 -37.59 18.48
C ASN A 341 -2.19 -38.35 19.33
N ARG A 342 -1.13 -37.68 19.79
CA ARG A 342 -0.13 -38.28 20.69
C ARG A 342 -0.74 -38.66 22.03
N MET A 343 -1.58 -37.79 22.59
CA MET A 343 -2.30 -38.05 23.83
C MET A 343 -3.28 -39.22 23.70
N ALA A 344 -4.05 -39.26 22.61
CA ALA A 344 -4.98 -40.36 22.32
C ALA A 344 -4.24 -41.71 22.21
N ALA A 345 -3.07 -41.74 21.56
CA ALA A 345 -2.25 -42.95 21.47
C ALA A 345 -1.79 -43.46 22.85
N PHE A 346 -1.37 -42.55 23.74
CA PHE A 346 -1.00 -42.90 25.12
C PHE A 346 -2.19 -43.49 25.90
N VAL A 347 -3.37 -42.88 25.78
CA VAL A 347 -4.56 -43.38 26.47
C VAL A 347 -5.01 -44.73 25.93
N LEU A 348 -4.98 -44.95 24.61
CA LEU A 348 -5.29 -46.24 24.01
C LEU A 348 -4.35 -47.36 24.51
N HIS A 349 -3.06 -47.06 24.62
CA HIS A 349 -2.08 -47.99 25.18
C HIS A 349 -2.42 -48.35 26.64
N ASP A 350 -2.71 -47.36 27.47
CA ASP A 350 -3.03 -47.60 28.88
C ASP A 350 -4.38 -48.28 29.08
N LEU A 351 -5.37 -48.04 28.20
CA LEU A 351 -6.62 -48.77 28.19
C LEU A 351 -6.40 -50.25 27.87
N LYS A 352 -5.53 -50.55 26.90
CA LYS A 352 -5.16 -51.94 26.58
C LYS A 352 -4.49 -52.63 27.78
N ASN A 353 -3.67 -51.90 28.54
CA ASN A 353 -3.04 -52.43 29.75
C ASN A 353 -4.06 -52.73 30.85
N VAL A 354 -5.04 -51.86 31.04
CA VAL A 354 -6.16 -52.08 31.96
C VAL A 354 -6.98 -53.31 31.55
N LEU A 355 -7.27 -53.47 30.26
CA LEU A 355 -7.98 -54.64 29.75
C LEU A 355 -7.23 -55.93 30.05
N ALA A 356 -5.91 -55.96 29.80
CA ALA A 356 -5.08 -57.12 30.12
C ALA A 356 -5.07 -57.47 31.61
N GLN A 357 -5.10 -56.46 32.51
CA GLN A 357 -5.22 -56.70 33.96
C GLN A 357 -6.55 -57.35 34.33
N ILE A 358 -7.66 -56.86 33.75
CA ILE A 358 -8.99 -57.45 33.96
C ILE A 358 -9.04 -58.88 33.42
N ASP A 359 -8.47 -59.14 32.25
CA ASP A 359 -8.41 -60.48 31.65
C ASP A 359 -7.63 -61.47 32.55
N LEU A 360 -6.53 -61.02 33.18
CA LEU A 360 -5.76 -61.85 34.11
C LEU A 360 -6.57 -62.20 35.38
N ILE A 361 -7.33 -61.25 35.92
CA ILE A 361 -8.22 -61.49 37.06
C ILE A 361 -9.27 -62.54 36.67
N LEU A 362 -9.93 -62.37 35.52
CA LEU A 362 -10.96 -63.28 35.03
C LEU A 362 -10.42 -64.70 34.83
N CYS A 363 -9.23 -64.83 34.25
CA CYS A 363 -8.59 -66.14 34.03
C CYS A 363 -8.27 -66.86 35.35
N ASN A 364 -7.73 -66.14 36.35
CA ASN A 364 -7.40 -66.72 37.65
C ASN A 364 -8.62 -66.99 38.54
N ALA A 365 -9.71 -66.26 38.34
CA ALA A 365 -10.95 -66.44 39.10
C ALA A 365 -11.56 -67.84 38.92
N GLU A 366 -11.38 -68.49 37.77
CA GLU A 366 -11.88 -69.86 37.55
C GLU A 366 -11.33 -70.85 38.58
N GLN A 367 -10.06 -70.68 38.97
CA GLN A 367 -9.34 -71.56 39.89
C GLN A 367 -9.40 -71.09 41.35
N HIS A 368 -9.36 -69.77 41.58
CA HIS A 368 -9.17 -69.19 42.92
C HIS A 368 -10.41 -68.51 43.51
N LYS A 369 -11.59 -68.55 42.86
CA LYS A 369 -12.84 -67.94 43.37
C LYS A 369 -13.27 -68.35 44.80
N GLY A 370 -12.75 -69.46 45.33
CA GLY A 370 -13.01 -69.92 46.69
C GLY A 370 -11.98 -69.46 47.73
N ASN A 371 -10.88 -68.82 47.32
CA ASN A 371 -9.82 -68.35 48.20
C ASN A 371 -10.12 -66.92 48.70
N PRO A 372 -10.32 -66.69 50.01
CA PRO A 372 -10.58 -65.37 50.56
C PRO A 372 -9.50 -64.34 50.24
N GLU A 373 -8.22 -64.75 50.22
CA GLU A 373 -7.08 -63.86 49.94
C GLU A 373 -7.08 -63.36 48.49
N PHE A 374 -7.44 -64.23 47.54
CA PHE A 374 -7.60 -63.86 46.13
C PHE A 374 -8.76 -62.88 45.91
N ILE A 375 -9.86 -63.06 46.65
CA ILE A 375 -11.04 -62.19 46.55
C ILE A 375 -10.67 -60.76 47.01
N GLU A 376 -9.98 -60.64 48.14
CA GLU A 376 -9.52 -59.35 48.67
C GLU A 376 -8.59 -58.64 47.68
N ASP A 377 -7.56 -59.33 47.18
CA ASP A 377 -6.58 -58.80 46.21
C ASP A 377 -7.24 -58.40 44.87
N THR A 378 -8.24 -59.17 44.44
CA THR A 378 -9.04 -58.84 43.24
C THR A 378 -9.79 -57.52 43.41
N PHE A 379 -10.44 -57.30 44.56
CA PHE A 379 -11.17 -56.06 44.82
C PHE A 379 -10.22 -54.86 44.92
N GLU A 380 -9.05 -55.02 45.55
CA GLU A 380 -8.01 -53.99 45.59
C GLU A 380 -7.51 -53.63 44.18
N THR A 381 -7.22 -54.64 43.36
CA THR A 381 -6.76 -54.46 41.97
C THR A 381 -7.82 -53.77 41.10
N LEU A 382 -9.09 -54.12 41.24
CA LEU A 382 -10.21 -53.47 40.55
C LEU A 382 -10.35 -52.00 40.98
N HIS A 383 -10.16 -51.70 42.27
CA HIS A 383 -10.14 -50.32 42.77
C HIS A 383 -9.03 -49.49 42.12
N HIS A 384 -7.81 -50.03 42.03
CA HIS A 384 -6.70 -49.37 41.35
C HIS A 384 -6.96 -49.19 39.85
N THR A 385 -7.54 -50.20 39.21
CA THR A 385 -7.89 -50.17 37.78
C THR A 385 -8.93 -49.08 37.48
N LYS A 386 -9.99 -49.00 38.29
CA LYS A 386 -11.00 -47.92 38.20
C LYS A 386 -10.34 -46.55 38.38
N ALA A 387 -9.54 -46.36 39.42
CA ALA A 387 -8.87 -45.08 39.68
C ALA A 387 -7.92 -44.68 38.53
N ARG A 388 -7.33 -45.64 37.84
CA ARG A 388 -6.52 -45.39 36.63
C ARG A 388 -7.38 -44.97 35.44
N MET A 389 -8.50 -45.66 35.18
CA MET A 389 -9.47 -45.28 34.13
C MET A 389 -10.05 -43.88 34.36
N ASP A 390 -10.43 -43.55 35.60
CA ASP A 390 -10.94 -42.22 35.97
C ASP A 390 -9.90 -41.11 35.69
N ARG A 391 -8.61 -41.37 35.98
CA ARG A 391 -7.52 -40.42 35.68
C ARG A 391 -7.31 -40.23 34.18
N MET A 392 -7.35 -41.30 33.39
CA MET A 392 -7.23 -41.22 31.93
C MET A 392 -8.40 -40.47 31.29
N LEU A 393 -9.62 -40.74 31.74
CA LEU A 393 -10.82 -40.04 31.28
C LEU A 393 -10.76 -38.56 31.63
N ARG A 394 -10.32 -38.20 32.85
CA ARG A 394 -10.09 -36.80 33.21
C ARG A 394 -9.08 -36.13 32.30
N GLN A 395 -7.96 -36.77 32.01
CA GLN A 395 -6.96 -36.21 31.08
C GLN A 395 -7.54 -35.93 29.69
N LEU A 396 -8.39 -36.80 29.13
CA LEU A 396 -9.04 -36.57 27.83
C LEU A 396 -10.16 -35.52 27.88
N THR A 397 -10.86 -35.40 29.01
CA THR A 397 -12.07 -34.58 29.14
C THR A 397 -11.78 -33.19 29.67
N GLU A 398 -10.72 -33.00 30.46
CA GLU A 398 -10.20 -31.69 30.87
C GLU A 398 -9.53 -31.03 29.66
N LYS A 399 -10.39 -30.52 28.79
CA LYS A 399 -10.08 -29.52 27.78
C LYS A 399 -9.49 -28.33 28.53
N GLN A 400 -8.22 -28.02 28.26
CA GLN A 400 -7.54 -26.81 28.71
C GLN A 400 -7.52 -26.65 30.24
N VAL A 401 -6.47 -27.16 30.90
CA VAL A 401 -5.89 -26.32 31.95
C VAL A 401 -5.50 -25.04 31.22
N GLU A 402 -6.21 -23.96 31.55
CA GLU A 402 -5.92 -22.61 31.13
C GLU A 402 -4.41 -22.47 30.96
N GLU A 403 -3.94 -22.27 29.72
CA GLU A 403 -2.83 -21.36 29.52
C GLU A 403 -3.35 -20.01 30.00
N ARG A 404 -3.40 -19.80 31.33
CA ARG A 404 -3.26 -18.47 31.89
C ARG A 404 -1.95 -18.01 31.31
N GLY A 405 -2.07 -17.09 30.35
CA GLY A 405 -0.99 -16.75 29.44
C GLY A 405 0.31 -16.52 30.18
N ALA A 406 1.40 -16.68 29.43
CA ALA A 406 2.76 -16.39 29.87
C ALA A 406 2.96 -14.95 30.43
N ASP A 407 1.92 -14.11 30.46
CA ASP A 407 1.85 -12.75 31.00
C ASP A 407 0.89 -12.59 32.20
N ALA A 408 0.66 -13.64 33.01
CA ALA A 408 0.04 -13.42 34.31
C ALA A 408 1.02 -12.68 35.23
N THR A 409 0.71 -11.44 35.61
CA THR A 409 1.49 -10.64 36.57
C THR A 409 1.51 -11.35 37.92
N HIS A 410 2.53 -12.18 38.15
CA HIS A 410 2.69 -12.88 39.40
C HIS A 410 3.51 -12.03 40.37
N THR A 411 3.00 -11.83 41.57
CA THR A 411 3.77 -11.20 42.64
C THR A 411 4.91 -12.13 43.05
N LEU A 412 6.13 -11.86 42.54
CA LEU A 412 7.36 -12.64 42.78
C LEU A 412 7.60 -12.92 44.27
N SER A 413 7.26 -11.98 45.15
CA SER A 413 7.42 -12.15 46.60
C SER A 413 6.57 -13.28 47.18
N LEU A 414 5.40 -13.56 46.61
CA LEU A 414 4.51 -14.63 47.05
C LEU A 414 5.04 -16.01 46.61
N LEU A 415 5.59 -16.08 45.40
CA LEU A 415 6.21 -17.29 44.86
C LEU A 415 7.50 -17.63 45.63
N ILE A 416 8.33 -16.63 45.91
CA ILE A 416 9.58 -16.84 46.67
C ILE A 416 9.26 -17.31 48.10
N LYS A 417 8.24 -16.75 48.77
CA LYS A 417 7.78 -17.26 50.08
C LYS A 417 7.32 -18.72 50.00
N GLN A 418 6.54 -19.09 48.98
CA GLN A 418 6.10 -20.48 48.80
C GLN A 418 7.26 -21.46 48.57
N VAL A 419 8.31 -21.04 47.86
CA VAL A 419 9.51 -21.87 47.64
C VAL A 419 10.27 -22.06 48.94
N ILE A 420 10.40 -21.00 49.74
CA ILE A 420 11.06 -21.07 51.05
C ILE A 420 10.30 -22.02 51.98
N ASP A 421 8.98 -21.90 52.04
CA ASP A 421 8.13 -22.75 52.91
C ASP A 421 8.07 -24.21 52.46
N LYS A 422 8.13 -24.51 51.15
CA LYS A 422 7.96 -25.88 50.65
C LYS A 422 9.27 -26.63 50.39
N ARG A 423 10.35 -25.93 50.04
CA ARG A 423 11.60 -26.56 49.59
C ARG A 423 12.82 -26.21 50.44
N CYS A 424 12.82 -25.08 51.14
CA CYS A 424 13.97 -24.65 51.94
C CYS A 424 13.84 -24.98 53.43
N GLN A 425 12.74 -25.60 53.88
CA GLN A 425 12.55 -26.01 55.29
C GLN A 425 13.67 -26.91 55.83
N SER A 426 14.34 -27.68 54.97
CA SER A 426 15.42 -28.59 55.37
C SER A 426 16.82 -27.97 55.31
N LEU A 427 16.97 -26.71 54.88
CA LEU A 427 18.27 -26.05 54.69
C LEU A 427 18.40 -24.85 55.64
N LEU A 428 19.43 -24.87 56.48
CA LEU A 428 19.79 -23.77 57.36
C LEU A 428 21.05 -23.05 56.84
N PRO A 429 21.10 -21.70 56.90
CA PRO A 429 20.06 -20.79 57.42
C PRO A 429 18.91 -20.55 56.43
N LEU A 430 17.71 -20.35 56.97
CA LEU A 430 16.52 -20.04 56.19
C LEU A 430 16.64 -18.64 55.54
N PRO A 431 16.53 -18.54 54.21
CA PRO A 431 16.62 -17.24 53.52
C PRO A 431 15.40 -16.36 53.86
N GLN A 432 15.64 -15.08 54.09
CA GLN A 432 14.60 -14.08 54.35
C GLN A 432 14.34 -13.23 53.11
N VAL A 433 13.08 -13.05 52.74
CA VAL A 433 12.67 -12.18 51.63
C VAL A 433 12.41 -10.78 52.17
N VAL A 434 13.24 -9.81 51.76
CA VAL A 434 12.97 -8.38 51.95
C VAL A 434 12.36 -7.87 50.64
N ILE A 435 11.15 -7.29 50.72
CA ILE A 435 10.38 -6.78 49.57
C ILE A 435 10.56 -5.27 49.50
#